data_AF-A0A952UKB1-F1
#
_entry.id   AF-A0A952UKB1-F1
#
_cell.length_a   1.000
_cell.length_b   1.000
_cell.length_c   1.000
_cell.angle_alpha   90.00
_cell.angle_beta   90.00
_cell.angle_gamma   90.00
#
_symmetry.space_group_name_H-M   'P 1'
#
loop_
_entity.id
_entity.type
_entity.pdbx_description
1 polymer ?
#
loop_
_entity_poly.entity_id
_entity_poly.type
_entity_poly.pdbx_seq_one_letter_code
_entity_poly.pdbx_strand_id
1 'polypeptide(L)'
;MKNTIALYSTAFLIGAWPLLDLSQAQAFSNNPEPVVWNSNQKSAAWAEELLGQVVTYQTMAEKNLIPGSFQPYVEQTSKIRELHRSGNRRATYDGVNALMVMLEARVGGIDEHSAEALWDFCYRVTPDEFHARDRHIRAKGADTVKEHEEFMRNMEERAGMSF
;
A
#
# COMPACT_ATOMS: atom_id res chain seq x y z
N MET A 1 47.66 -23.50 -37.66
CA MET A 1 47.66 -22.62 -36.47
C MET A 1 47.72 -23.53 -35.25
N LYS A 2 48.62 -23.24 -34.30
CA LYS A 2 49.04 -24.13 -33.21
C LYS A 2 48.02 -24.18 -32.07
N ASN A 3 47.91 -25.35 -31.46
CA ASN A 3 47.14 -25.66 -30.25
C ASN A 3 47.61 -24.86 -29.02
N THR A 4 46.71 -24.75 -28.02
CA THR A 4 46.87 -25.16 -26.60
C THR A 4 46.24 -24.13 -25.65
N ILE A 5 45.15 -24.49 -24.98
CA ILE A 5 44.62 -23.77 -23.81
C ILE A 5 45.13 -24.51 -22.58
N ALA A 6 45.91 -23.82 -21.75
CA ALA A 6 46.39 -24.32 -20.46
C ALA A 6 45.48 -23.81 -19.34
N LEU A 7 45.06 -24.74 -18.49
CA LEU A 7 44.30 -24.54 -17.26
C LEU A 7 45.22 -24.01 -16.15
N TYR A 8 44.67 -23.17 -15.26
CA TYR A 8 45.20 -23.00 -13.91
C TYR A 8 44.06 -23.14 -12.89
N SER A 9 44.13 -24.24 -12.14
CA SER A 9 43.41 -24.45 -10.88
C SER A 9 44.23 -23.89 -9.72
N THR A 10 43.59 -23.24 -8.76
CA THR A 10 44.07 -23.17 -7.38
C THR A 10 42.91 -23.47 -6.44
N ALA A 11 42.97 -24.64 -5.83
CA ALA A 11 42.18 -25.00 -4.66
C ALA A 11 42.83 -24.38 -3.41
N PHE A 12 42.02 -23.88 -2.48
CA PHE A 12 42.40 -23.82 -1.07
C PHE A 12 41.26 -24.41 -0.24
N LEU A 13 41.63 -25.34 0.62
CA LEU A 13 40.76 -26.23 1.38
C LEU A 13 40.99 -25.98 2.87
N ILE A 14 39.87 -26.00 3.60
CA ILE A 14 39.68 -26.51 4.97
C ILE A 14 40.01 -25.59 6.16
N GLY A 15 38.99 -25.46 7.03
CA GLY A 15 39.12 -25.14 8.45
C GLY A 15 37.74 -25.14 9.13
N ALA A 16 37.38 -26.25 9.78
CA ALA A 16 36.05 -26.52 10.36
C ALA A 16 35.95 -26.24 11.88
N TRP A 17 34.80 -25.66 12.29
CA TRP A 17 33.90 -25.96 13.45
C TRP A 17 34.46 -25.90 14.91
N PRO A 18 33.66 -25.86 16.02
CA PRO A 18 32.17 -25.84 16.16
C PRO A 18 31.57 -24.84 17.20
N LEU A 19 30.22 -24.74 17.16
CA LEU A 19 29.22 -24.51 18.24
C LEU A 19 29.30 -23.28 19.17
N LEU A 20 28.33 -22.37 19.00
CA LEU A 20 27.50 -21.89 20.12
C LEU A 20 26.05 -21.71 19.63
N ASP A 21 25.19 -22.53 20.21
CA ASP A 21 23.74 -22.46 20.18
C ASP A 21 23.28 -21.21 20.93
N LEU A 22 22.53 -20.36 20.22
CA LEU A 22 21.62 -19.39 20.81
C LEU A 22 20.41 -19.35 19.91
N SER A 23 19.52 -20.31 20.15
CA SER A 23 18.09 -20.20 19.85
C SER A 23 17.57 -18.85 20.31
N GLN A 24 17.51 -17.87 19.42
CA GLN A 24 16.64 -16.72 19.61
C GLN A 24 15.28 -17.12 19.05
N ALA A 25 14.40 -17.55 19.96
CA ALA A 25 12.98 -17.65 19.70
C ALA A 25 12.51 -16.30 19.13
N GLN A 26 12.27 -16.25 17.82
CA GLN A 26 11.46 -15.20 17.22
C GLN A 26 10.04 -15.44 17.73
N ALA A 27 9.72 -14.79 18.85
CA ALA A 27 8.37 -14.67 19.35
C ALA A 27 7.50 -14.17 18.19
N PHE A 28 6.52 -14.98 17.81
CA PHE A 28 5.43 -14.58 16.94
C PHE A 28 4.71 -13.39 17.57
N SER A 29 5.02 -12.18 17.09
CA SER A 29 4.11 -11.05 17.23
C SER A 29 2.98 -11.29 16.22
N ASN A 30 1.86 -11.84 16.69
CA ASN A 30 0.63 -12.01 15.91
C ASN A 30 -0.21 -10.72 15.84
N ASN A 31 0.41 -9.55 16.03
CA ASN A 31 -0.25 -8.29 15.75
C ASN A 31 0.30 -7.75 14.43
N PRO A 32 -0.53 -7.54 13.39
CA PRO A 32 -0.09 -6.74 12.25
C PRO A 32 0.21 -5.34 12.79
N GLU A 33 1.50 -5.01 12.93
CA GLU A 33 1.89 -3.66 13.27
C GLU A 33 1.35 -2.74 12.17
N PRO A 34 0.63 -1.66 12.52
CA PRO A 34 0.16 -0.71 11.53
C PRO A 34 1.40 -0.13 10.85
N VAL A 35 1.51 -0.35 9.54
CA VAL A 35 2.63 0.19 8.78
C VAL A 35 2.58 1.72 8.86
N VAL A 36 3.59 2.31 9.50
CA VAL A 36 3.71 3.75 9.69
C VAL A 36 4.29 4.35 8.40
N TRP A 37 3.43 4.91 7.56
CA TRP A 37 3.83 5.54 6.29
C TRP A 37 4.02 7.05 6.47
N ASN A 38 5.18 7.58 6.08
CA ASN A 38 5.41 9.02 5.95
C ASN A 38 4.63 9.58 4.73
N SER A 39 4.09 10.79 4.83
CA SER A 39 3.17 11.36 3.82
C SER A 39 3.76 12.51 2.98
N ASN A 40 5.04 12.83 3.15
CA ASN A 40 5.74 13.80 2.30
C ASN A 40 6.26 13.21 0.98
N GLN A 41 6.06 11.91 0.75
CA GLN A 41 6.26 11.25 -0.52
C GLN A 41 5.17 10.19 -0.68
N LYS A 42 4.01 10.59 -1.25
CA LYS A 42 3.05 9.60 -1.74
C LYS A 42 3.82 8.59 -2.58
N SER A 43 3.78 7.33 -2.16
CA SER A 43 4.82 6.38 -2.55
C SER A 43 4.83 6.21 -4.08
N ALA A 44 6.01 5.98 -4.66
CA ALA A 44 6.09 5.62 -6.08
C ALA A 44 5.28 4.34 -6.39
N ALA A 45 4.94 3.57 -5.36
CA ALA A 45 4.14 2.35 -5.40
C ALA A 45 2.68 2.55 -4.93
N TRP A 46 2.17 3.79 -4.84
CA TRP A 46 0.85 4.08 -4.27
C TRP A 46 -0.30 3.22 -4.85
N ALA A 47 -0.22 2.91 -6.14
CA ALA A 47 -1.24 2.10 -6.80
C ALA A 47 -1.17 0.62 -6.39
N GLU A 48 0.02 0.11 -6.06
CA GLU A 48 0.18 -1.23 -5.47
C GLU A 48 -0.35 -1.26 -4.04
N GLU A 49 -0.05 -0.22 -3.24
CA GLU A 49 -0.52 -0.10 -1.86
C GLU A 49 -2.05 -0.04 -1.80
N LEU A 50 -2.66 0.77 -2.68
CA LEU A 50 -4.12 0.87 -2.78
C LEU A 50 -4.76 -0.47 -3.13
N LEU A 51 -4.22 -1.20 -4.12
CA LEU A 51 -4.70 -2.52 -4.45
C LEU A 51 -4.51 -3.52 -3.30
N GLY A 52 -3.32 -3.53 -2.67
CA GLY A 52 -3.01 -4.42 -1.55
C GLY A 52 -3.96 -4.21 -0.37
N GLN A 53 -4.30 -2.95 -0.07
CA GLN A 53 -5.28 -2.64 0.96
C GLN A 53 -6.66 -3.20 0.60
N VAL A 54 -7.13 -3.01 -0.63
CA VAL A 54 -8.44 -3.53 -1.06
C VAL A 54 -8.47 -5.07 -1.04
N VAL A 55 -7.38 -5.74 -1.45
CA VAL A 55 -7.25 -7.20 -1.36
C VAL A 55 -7.29 -7.69 0.09
N THR A 56 -6.77 -6.91 1.03
CA THR A 56 -6.89 -7.21 2.48
C THR A 56 -8.35 -7.21 2.93
N TYR A 57 -9.12 -6.19 2.55
CA TYR A 57 -10.56 -6.13 2.82
C TYR A 57 -11.33 -7.27 2.13
N GLN A 58 -11.01 -7.59 0.87
CA GLN A 58 -11.56 -8.75 0.18
C GLN A 58 -11.30 -10.05 0.94
N THR A 59 -10.09 -10.25 1.43
CA THR A 59 -9.73 -11.42 2.24
C THR A 59 -10.52 -11.48 3.55
N MET A 60 -10.74 -10.34 4.21
CA MET A 60 -11.57 -10.27 5.42
C MET A 60 -13.03 -10.62 5.12
N ALA A 61 -13.57 -10.15 4.00
CA ALA A 61 -14.92 -10.46 3.56
C ALA A 61 -15.08 -11.95 3.20
N GLU A 62 -14.13 -12.55 2.48
CA GLU A 62 -14.12 -13.99 2.15
C GLU A 62 -14.08 -14.88 3.40
N LYS A 63 -13.43 -14.39 4.47
CA LYS A 63 -13.41 -15.04 5.78
C LYS A 63 -14.65 -14.76 6.64
N ASN A 64 -15.66 -14.07 6.08
CA ASN A 64 -16.87 -13.63 6.78
C ASN A 64 -16.59 -12.77 8.03
N LEU A 65 -15.48 -12.03 8.05
CA LEU A 65 -15.14 -11.12 9.15
C LEU A 65 -15.82 -9.76 9.01
N ILE A 66 -16.11 -9.36 7.77
CA ILE A 66 -16.82 -8.12 7.41
C ILE A 66 -17.84 -8.42 6.31
N PRO A 67 -18.94 -7.66 6.21
CA PRO A 67 -19.97 -7.88 5.21
C PRO A 67 -19.61 -7.31 3.84
N GLY A 68 -20.31 -7.81 2.81
CA GLY A 68 -20.24 -7.28 1.45
C GLY A 68 -19.21 -7.98 0.56
N SER A 69 -19.08 -7.49 -0.67
CA SER A 69 -18.10 -7.97 -1.65
C SER A 69 -17.17 -6.85 -2.07
N PHE A 70 -15.86 -7.08 -1.94
CA PHE A 70 -14.84 -6.12 -2.33
C PHE A 70 -14.30 -6.35 -3.75
N GLN A 71 -14.78 -7.39 -4.44
CA GLN A 71 -14.34 -7.76 -5.78
C GLN A 71 -14.41 -6.61 -6.80
N PRO A 72 -15.48 -5.78 -6.84
CA PRO A 72 -15.52 -4.63 -7.74
C PRO A 72 -14.39 -3.62 -7.48
N TYR A 73 -13.98 -3.45 -6.22
CA TYR A 73 -12.90 -2.55 -5.84
C TYR A 73 -11.54 -3.14 -6.22
N VAL A 74 -11.36 -4.47 -6.11
CA VAL A 74 -10.15 -5.16 -6.57
C VAL A 74 -9.97 -4.95 -8.07
N GLU A 75 -11.04 -5.09 -8.85
CA GLU A 75 -11.02 -4.86 -10.30
C GLU A 75 -10.68 -3.41 -10.64
N GLN A 76 -11.33 -2.46 -9.97
CA GLN A 76 -11.10 -1.04 -10.21
C GLN A 76 -9.67 -0.61 -9.83
N THR A 77 -9.15 -1.06 -8.69
CA THR A 77 -7.77 -0.73 -8.25
C THR A 77 -6.72 -1.42 -9.11
N SER A 78 -6.97 -2.65 -9.57
CA SER A 78 -6.12 -3.32 -10.56
C SER A 78 -6.05 -2.55 -11.88
N LYS A 79 -7.19 -2.00 -12.34
CA LYS A 79 -7.26 -1.14 -13.52
C LYS A 79 -6.50 0.17 -13.32
N ILE A 80 -6.69 0.85 -12.18
CA ILE A 80 -5.97 2.09 -11.84
C ILE A 80 -4.45 1.87 -11.88
N ARG A 81 -3.97 0.77 -11.29
CA ARG A 81 -2.56 0.39 -11.29
C ARG A 81 -2.01 0.24 -12.71
N GLU A 82 -2.73 -0.43 -13.59
CA GLU A 82 -2.29 -0.61 -14.99
C GLU A 82 -2.28 0.72 -15.77
N LEU A 83 -3.29 1.56 -15.58
CA LEU A 83 -3.34 2.90 -16.18
C LEU A 83 -2.18 3.76 -15.70
N HIS A 84 -1.84 3.69 -14.41
CA HIS A 84 -0.69 4.39 -13.85
C HIS A 84 0.63 3.87 -14.44
N ARG A 85 0.83 2.54 -14.49
CA ARG A 85 2.04 1.92 -15.06
C ARG A 85 2.25 2.26 -16.54
N SER A 86 1.18 2.37 -17.31
CA SER A 86 1.23 2.79 -18.72
C SER A 86 1.45 4.29 -18.92
N GLY A 87 1.50 5.09 -17.85
CA GLY A 87 1.67 6.53 -17.92
C GLY A 87 0.43 7.30 -18.39
N ASN A 88 -0.74 6.65 -18.47
CA ASN A 88 -1.98 7.30 -18.91
C ASN A 88 -2.59 8.15 -17.79
N ARG A 89 -1.99 9.32 -17.56
CA ARG A 89 -2.32 10.22 -16.46
C ARG A 89 -3.81 10.54 -16.35
N ARG A 90 -4.48 10.84 -17.47
CA ARG A 90 -5.90 11.20 -17.46
C ARG A 90 -6.79 10.01 -17.07
N ALA A 91 -6.53 8.85 -17.66
CA ALA A 91 -7.30 7.66 -17.34
C ALA A 91 -7.05 7.20 -15.89
N THR A 92 -5.83 7.37 -15.35
CA THR A 92 -5.55 7.14 -13.92
C THR A 92 -6.40 8.05 -13.03
N TYR A 93 -6.44 9.35 -13.33
CA TYR A 93 -7.29 10.30 -12.60
C TYR A 93 -8.77 9.90 -12.65
N ASP A 94 -9.29 9.59 -13.84
CA ASP A 94 -10.68 9.18 -14.00
C ASP A 94 -10.98 7.86 -13.26
N GLY A 95 -10.02 6.94 -13.27
CA GLY A 95 -10.09 5.68 -12.53
C GLY A 95 -10.16 5.87 -11.01
N VAL A 96 -9.28 6.69 -10.44
CA VAL A 96 -9.29 7.01 -9.01
C VAL A 96 -10.61 7.66 -8.62
N ASN A 97 -11.11 8.62 -9.40
CA ASN A 97 -12.37 9.28 -9.11
C ASN A 97 -13.58 8.33 -9.20
N ALA A 98 -13.55 7.36 -10.11
CA ALA A 98 -14.57 6.31 -10.17
C ALA A 98 -14.52 5.39 -8.93
N LEU A 99 -13.32 5.07 -8.41
CA LEU A 99 -13.18 4.32 -7.16
C LEU A 99 -13.85 5.07 -6.00
N MET A 100 -13.66 6.39 -5.90
CA MET A 100 -14.32 7.20 -4.88
C MET A 100 -15.85 7.06 -4.98
N VAL A 101 -16.43 7.25 -6.16
CA VAL A 101 -17.89 7.08 -6.37
C VAL A 101 -18.38 5.69 -5.96
N MET A 102 -17.61 4.63 -6.22
CA MET A 102 -17.96 3.27 -5.80
C MET A 102 -18.01 3.13 -4.27
N LEU A 103 -17.05 3.73 -3.57
CA LEU A 103 -16.98 3.71 -2.10
C LEU A 103 -18.15 4.50 -1.48
N GLU A 104 -18.45 5.69 -2.01
CA GLU A 104 -19.64 6.51 -1.65
C GLU A 104 -20.94 5.70 -1.80
N ALA A 105 -21.08 5.00 -2.92
CA ALA A 105 -22.26 4.18 -3.22
C ALA A 105 -22.27 2.83 -2.49
N ARG A 106 -21.20 2.48 -1.76
CA ARG A 106 -20.99 1.17 -1.12
C ARG A 106 -21.31 0.01 -2.06
N VAL A 107 -20.80 0.10 -3.30
CA VAL A 107 -20.93 -0.95 -4.31
C VAL A 107 -20.54 -2.31 -3.71
N GLY A 108 -21.29 -3.36 -4.05
CA GLY A 108 -21.06 -4.69 -3.46
C GLY A 108 -21.59 -4.86 -2.04
N GLY A 109 -22.29 -3.85 -1.48
CA GLY A 109 -22.93 -3.94 -0.17
C GLY A 109 -21.95 -3.99 1.00
N ILE A 110 -20.78 -3.34 0.85
CA ILE A 110 -19.80 -3.20 1.94
C ILE A 110 -20.35 -2.31 3.05
N ASP A 111 -19.93 -2.55 4.29
CA ASP A 111 -20.33 -1.69 5.40
C ASP A 111 -19.70 -0.29 5.31
N GLU A 112 -20.32 0.65 6.03
CA GLU A 112 -19.89 2.04 6.09
C GLU A 112 -18.48 2.21 6.64
N HIS A 113 -18.10 1.44 7.67
CA HIS A 113 -16.79 1.57 8.28
C HIS A 113 -15.67 1.16 7.30
N SER A 114 -15.85 0.04 6.59
CA SER A 114 -14.93 -0.41 5.56
C SER A 114 -14.83 0.57 4.38
N ALA A 115 -15.96 1.15 3.97
CA ALA A 115 -15.99 2.15 2.89
C ALA A 115 -15.22 3.42 3.27
N GLU A 116 -15.46 3.96 4.46
CA GLU A 116 -14.77 5.13 5.00
C GLU A 116 -13.27 4.88 5.18
N ALA A 117 -12.89 3.71 5.71
CA ALA A 117 -11.48 3.37 5.90
C ALA A 117 -10.71 3.23 4.57
N LEU A 118 -11.33 2.65 3.53
CA LEU A 118 -10.75 2.60 2.20
C LEU A 118 -10.71 3.97 1.52
N TRP A 119 -11.73 4.79 1.74
CA TRP A 119 -11.78 6.17 1.27
C TRP A 119 -10.60 6.99 1.83
N ASP A 120 -10.39 6.95 3.15
CA ASP A 120 -9.29 7.65 3.83
C ASP A 120 -7.92 7.08 3.43
N PHE A 121 -7.82 5.77 3.24
CA PHE A 121 -6.60 5.17 2.72
C PHE A 121 -6.27 5.69 1.33
N CYS A 122 -7.25 5.73 0.42
CA CYS A 122 -7.06 6.25 -0.93
C CYS A 122 -6.59 7.71 -0.90
N TYR A 123 -7.15 8.53 -0.01
CA TYR A 123 -6.70 9.93 0.18
C TYR A 123 -5.23 10.03 0.54
N ARG A 124 -4.83 9.21 1.52
CA ARG A 124 -3.50 9.24 2.10
C ARG A 124 -2.42 8.84 1.10
N VAL A 125 -2.67 7.81 0.29
CA VAL A 125 -1.63 7.24 -0.59
C VAL A 125 -1.64 7.84 -2.00
N THR A 126 -2.78 8.26 -2.55
CA THR A 126 -2.88 8.61 -3.97
C THR A 126 -2.40 10.03 -4.26
N PRO A 127 -1.43 10.27 -5.18
CA PRO A 127 -0.92 11.60 -5.54
C PRO A 127 -2.02 12.63 -5.80
N ASP A 128 -1.80 13.88 -5.37
CA ASP A 128 -2.79 14.97 -5.52
C ASP A 128 -3.21 15.18 -6.97
N GLU A 129 -2.32 14.93 -7.91
CA GLU A 129 -2.61 14.99 -9.34
C GLU A 129 -3.63 13.96 -9.85
N PHE A 130 -3.85 12.87 -9.11
CA PHE A 130 -4.80 11.81 -9.43
C PHE A 130 -6.05 11.87 -8.55
N HIS A 131 -6.12 12.79 -7.60
CA HIS A 131 -7.18 12.85 -6.61
C HIS A 131 -7.87 14.23 -6.56
N ALA A 132 -9.19 14.23 -6.42
CA ALA A 132 -10.01 15.44 -6.34
C ALA A 132 -10.21 15.85 -4.87
N ARG A 133 -9.32 16.71 -4.34
CA ARG A 133 -9.35 17.18 -2.93
C ARG A 133 -10.70 17.81 -2.53
N ASP A 134 -11.36 18.46 -3.47
CA ASP A 134 -12.68 19.06 -3.29
C ASP A 134 -13.77 18.03 -2.94
N ARG A 135 -13.64 16.75 -3.33
CA ARG A 135 -14.59 15.70 -2.91
C ARG A 135 -14.51 15.42 -1.41
N HIS A 136 -13.31 15.36 -0.85
CA HIS A 136 -13.12 15.15 0.59
C HIS A 136 -13.72 16.30 1.40
N ILE A 137 -13.51 17.54 0.95
CA ILE A 137 -14.07 18.72 1.61
C ILE A 137 -15.60 18.68 1.57
N ARG A 138 -16.21 18.28 0.44
CA ARG A 138 -17.67 18.15 0.35
C ARG A 138 -18.22 17.03 1.22
N ALA A 139 -17.51 15.91 1.32
CA ALA A 139 -17.95 14.74 2.08
C ALA A 139 -17.78 14.92 3.60
N LYS A 140 -16.63 15.43 4.05
CA LYS A 140 -16.24 15.47 5.47
C LYS A 140 -16.28 16.87 6.09
N GLY A 141 -16.43 17.92 5.28
CA GLY A 141 -16.31 19.32 5.72
C GLY A 141 -14.87 19.82 5.66
N ALA A 142 -14.69 21.11 5.36
CA ALA A 142 -13.38 21.72 5.15
C ALA A 142 -12.48 21.66 6.39
N ASP A 143 -13.05 21.90 7.57
CA ASP A 143 -12.32 21.93 8.83
C ASP A 143 -11.85 20.52 9.23
N THR A 144 -12.70 19.51 9.08
CA THR A 144 -12.36 18.10 9.33
C THR A 144 -11.23 17.61 8.43
N VAL A 145 -11.28 17.96 7.13
CA VAL A 145 -10.20 17.61 6.19
C VAL A 145 -8.90 18.31 6.56
N LYS A 146 -8.98 19.58 6.96
CA LYS A 146 -7.81 20.35 7.39
C LYS A 146 -7.19 19.78 8.67
N GLU A 147 -8.00 19.45 9.69
CA GLU A 147 -7.52 18.82 10.93
C GLU A 147 -6.86 17.47 10.64
N HIS A 148 -7.45 16.66 9.76
CA HIS A 148 -6.87 15.39 9.34
C HIS A 148 -5.52 15.56 8.62
N GLU A 149 -5.44 16.50 7.68
CA GLU A 149 -4.19 16.85 6.99
C GLU A 149 -3.11 17.36 7.97
N GLU A 150 -3.50 18.20 8.93
CA GLU A 150 -2.59 18.74 9.95
C GLU A 150 -2.10 17.66 10.92
N PHE A 151 -2.97 16.73 11.31
CA PHE A 151 -2.63 15.58 12.12
C PHE A 151 -1.62 14.68 11.41
N MET A 152 -1.87 14.34 10.14
CA MET A 152 -0.97 13.52 9.33
C MET A 152 0.40 14.21 9.18
N ARG A 153 0.42 15.50 8.86
CA ARG A 153 1.66 16.30 8.77
C ARG A 153 2.46 16.28 10.08
N ASN A 154 1.80 16.40 11.24
CA ASN A 154 2.47 16.36 12.54
C ASN A 154 3.06 14.97 12.85
N MET A 155 2.31 13.90 12.53
CA MET A 155 2.83 12.54 12.67
C MET A 155 4.06 12.29 11.80
N GLU A 156 4.08 12.85 10.58
CA GLU A 156 5.23 12.79 9.68
C GLU A 156 6.44 13.55 10.21
N GLU A 157 6.24 14.78 10.69
CA GLU A 157 7.32 15.59 11.27
C GLU A 157 7.94 14.86 12.46
N ARG A 158 7.12 14.21 13.30
CA ARG A 158 7.61 13.39 14.42
C ARG A 158 8.35 12.13 13.96
N ALA A 159 7.88 11.46 12.90
CA ALA A 159 8.56 10.30 12.33
C ALA A 159 9.88 10.67 11.64
N GLY A 160 9.96 11.84 11.00
CA GLY A 160 11.16 12.35 10.35
C GLY A 160 12.23 12.89 11.31
N MET A 161 11.84 13.24 12.55
CA MET A 161 12.76 13.63 13.62
C MET A 161 13.31 12.44 14.43
N SER A 162 12.86 11.22 14.14
CA SER A 162 13.35 9.98 14.74
C SER A 162 14.50 9.39 13.91
N PHE A 163 15.65 10.08 13.86
CA PHE A 163 16.93 9.55 13.38
C PHE A 163 18.08 10.05 14.26
#